data_AF-D0V1U2-F1
#
_entry.id   AF-D0V1U2-F1
#
_cell.length_a   1.000
_cell.length_b   1.000
_cell.length_c   1.000
_cell.angle_alpha   90.00
_cell.angle_beta   90.00
_cell.angle_gamma   90.00
#
_symmetry.space_group_name_H-M   'P 1'
#
loop_
_entity.id
_entity.type
_entity.pdbx_description
1 polymer ?
#
loop_
_entity_poly.entity_id
_entity_poly.type
_entity_poly.pdbx_seq_one_letter_code
_entity_poly.pdbx_strand_id
1 'polypeptide(L)' 'LYQLIHECQFSNGTERVRFLYRDIYNGQEDVRFDSDVREFRAVTELGRPDAEHWNSQEDFLERARAAVD' A
#
# COMPACT_ATOMS: atom_id res chain seq x y z
N LEU A 1 -1.57 12.60 14.20
CA LEU A 1 -1.88 12.92 12.80
C LEU A 1 -1.35 11.82 11.86
N TYR A 2 -1.35 10.55 12.29
CA TYR A 2 -1.11 9.43 11.38
C TYR A 2 -2.42 8.66 11.23
N GLN A 3 -2.72 8.25 10.00
CA GLN A 3 -3.86 7.40 9.67
C GLN A 3 -3.41 6.33 8.69
N LEU A 4 -3.85 5.10 8.92
CA LEU A 4 -3.63 3.99 7.99
C LEU A 4 -4.97 3.64 7.36
N ILE A 5 -5.02 3.62 6.04
CA ILE A 5 -6.20 3.19 5.29
C ILE A 5 -5.88 1.86 4.61
N HIS A 6 -6.75 0.88 4.87
CA HIS A 6 -6.79 -0.40 4.16
C HIS A 6 -8.11 -0.44 3.39
N GLU A 7 -8.04 -0.44 2.06
CA GLU A 7 -9.20 -0.40 1.19
C GLU A 7 -9.18 -1.58 0.20
N CYS A 8 -10.33 -2.20 0.00
CA CYS A 8 -10.54 -3.20 -1.04
C CYS A 8 -11.55 -2.66 -2.06
N GLN A 9 -11.15 -2.58 -3.32
CA GLN A 9 -11.99 -2.19 -4.43
C GLN A 9 -12.41 -3.45 -5.20
N PHE A 10 -13.72 -3.67 -5.28
CA PHE A 10 -14.31 -4.82 -5.97
C PHE A 10 -14.90 -4.37 -7.31
N SER A 11 -14.62 -5.10 -8.39
CA SER A 11 -15.20 -4.87 -9.72
C SER A 11 -15.62 -6.19 -10.36
N ASN A 12 -16.66 -6.14 -11.20
CA ASN A 12 -17.33 -7.31 -11.76
C ASN A 12 -17.75 -8.32 -10.67
N GLY A 13 -18.43 -7.84 -9.63
CA GLY A 13 -18.68 -8.63 -8.43
C GLY A 13 -17.39 -8.79 -7.62
N THR A 14 -16.96 -10.02 -7.37
CA THR A 14 -15.69 -10.33 -6.67
C THR A 14 -14.63 -10.90 -7.61
N GLU A 15 -14.84 -10.83 -8.93
CA GLU A 15 -13.90 -11.38 -9.92
C GLU A 15 -12.57 -10.64 -9.92
N ARG A 16 -12.60 -9.32 -9.70
CA ARG A 16 -11.38 -8.51 -9.56
C ARG A 16 -11.41 -7.72 -8.26
N VAL A 17 -10.42 -7.99 -7.41
CA VAL A 17 -10.17 -7.31 -6.13
C VAL A 17 -8.86 -6.54 -6.25
N ARG A 18 -8.89 -5.25 -5.91
CA ARG A 18 -7.70 -4.43 -5.76
C ARG A 18 -7.57 -3.98 -4.31
N PHE A 19 -6.44 -4.29 -3.70
CA PHE A 19 -6.11 -3.88 -2.35
C PHE A 19 -5.23 -2.63 -2.38
N LEU A 20 -5.56 -1.67 -1.54
CA LEU A 20 -4.80 -0.45 -1.30
C LEU A 20 -4.46 -0.34 0.19
N TYR A 21 -3.18 -0.14 0.47
CA TYR A 21 -2.72 0.37 1.76
C TYR A 21 -2.22 1.80 1.55
N ARG A 22 -2.64 2.73 2.41
CA ARG A 22 -2.24 4.14 2.35
C ARG A 22 -1.82 4.60 3.73
N ASP A 23 -0.60 5.09 3.84
CA ASP A 23 -0.10 5.78 5.03
C ASP A 23 -0.29 7.29 4.86
N ILE A 24 -1.00 7.90 5.81
CA ILE A 24 -1.41 9.29 5.76
C ILE A 24 -0.85 10.02 6.98
N TYR A 25 0.03 10.98 6.73
CA TYR A 25 0.57 11.89 7.72
C TYR A 25 0.02 13.30 7.52
N ASN A 26 -0.48 13.91 8.59
CA ASN A 26 -1.05 15.28 8.55
C ASN A 26 -2.13 15.49 7.47
N GLY A 27 -2.89 14.42 7.15
CA GLY A 27 -3.94 14.46 6.12
C GLY A 27 -3.42 14.33 4.69
N GLN A 28 -2.11 14.16 4.50
CA GLN A 28 -1.46 13.90 3.22
C GLN A 28 -1.00 12.44 3.18
N GLU A 29 -1.25 11.76 2.07
CA GLU A 29 -0.74 10.41 1.86
C GLU A 29 0.75 10.47 1.49
N ASP A 30 1.58 9.75 2.23
CA ASP A 30 3.03 9.72 2.05
C ASP A 30 3.51 8.43 1.38
N VAL A 31 2.88 7.29 1.67
CA VAL A 31 3.22 5.99 1.08
C VAL A 31 1.97 5.21 0.71
N ARG A 32 2.04 4.47 -0.40
CA ARG A 32 0.98 3.58 -0.88
C ARG A 32 1.51 2.21 -1.24
N PHE A 33 0.79 1.14 -0.87
CA PHE A 33 0.86 -0.13 -1.58
C PHE A 33 -0.40 -0.31 -2.41
N ASP A 34 -0.23 -0.78 -3.64
CA ASP A 34 -1.31 -1.10 -4.57
C ASP A 34 -1.09 -2.51 -5.09
N SER A 35 -2.08 -3.40 -4.92
CA SER A 35 -1.95 -4.80 -5.35
C SER A 35 -1.70 -4.95 -6.85
N ASP A 36 -2.12 -3.98 -7.67
CA ASP A 36 -1.84 -3.99 -9.11
C ASP A 36 -0.37 -3.63 -9.41
N VAL A 37 0.32 -2.98 -8.48
CA VAL A 37 1.74 -2.54 -8.59
C VAL A 37 2.69 -3.46 -7.81
N ARG A 38 2.22 -4.08 -6.71
CA ARG A 38 2.95 -5.07 -5.89
C ARG A 38 4.22 -4.56 -5.20
N GLU A 39 4.31 -3.26 -4.94
CA GLU A 39 5.36 -2.63 -4.15
C GLU A 39 4.84 -1.36 -3.45
N PHE A 40 5.52 -0.96 -2.38
CA PHE A 40 5.26 0.32 -1.73
C PHE A 40 5.87 1.45 -2.54
N ARG A 41 5.10 2.51 -2.78
CA ARG A 41 5.56 3.72 -3.46
C ARG A 41 5.34 4.93 -2.59
N ALA A 42 6.39 5.74 -2.50
CA ALA A 42 6.30 7.07 -1.95
C ALA A 42 5.38 7.93 -2.84
N VAL A 43 4.35 8.51 -2.22
CA VAL A 43 3.45 9.50 -2.83
C VAL A 43 4.04 10.90 -2.66
N THR A 44 4.84 11.09 -1.61
CA THR A 44 5.58 12.32 -1.31
C THR A 44 7.05 12.01 -1.08
N GLU A 45 7.91 13.02 -1.12
CA GLU A 45 9.32 12.84 -0.78
C GLU A 45 9.53 12.37 0.66
N LEU A 46 8.60 12.71 1.56
CA LEU A 46 8.67 12.29 2.96
C LEU A 46 8.52 10.77 3.12
N GLY A 47 7.70 10.13 2.28
CA GLY A 47 7.48 8.68 2.31
C GLY A 47 8.56 7.85 1.62
N ARG A 48 9.56 8.48 0.98
CA ARG A 48 10.64 7.75 0.27
C ARG A 48 11.42 6.78 1.18
N PRO A 49 11.87 7.18 2.39
CA PRO A 49 12.59 6.29 3.28
C PRO A 49 11.75 5.08 3.71
N ASP A 50 10.46 5.30 3.99
CA ASP A 50 9.53 4.25 4.40
C ASP A 50 9.25 3.28 3.26
N ALA A 51 9.01 3.78 2.03
CA ALA A 51 8.81 2.94 0.87
C ALA A 51 10.05 2.08 0.55
N GLU A 52 11.26 2.65 0.60
CA GLU A 52 12.51 1.91 0.42
C GLU A 52 12.70 0.86 1.52
N HIS A 53 12.48 1.23 2.78
CA HIS A 53 12.61 0.33 3.92
C HIS A 53 11.61 -0.83 3.87
N TRP A 54 10.35 -0.57 3.54
CA TRP A 54 9.32 -1.60 3.45
C TRP A 54 9.51 -2.53 2.25
N ASN A 55 9.95 -2.01 1.10
CA ASN A 55 10.28 -2.85 -0.05
C ASN A 55 11.54 -3.71 0.18
N SER A 56 12.44 -3.30 1.08
CA SER A 56 13.61 -4.10 1.46
C SER A 56 13.30 -5.26 2.41
N GLN A 57 12.11 -5.27 3.03
CA GLN A 57 11.67 -6.31 3.96
C GLN A 57 10.83 -7.36 3.22
N GLU A 58 11.49 -8.42 2.74
CA GLU A 58 10.85 -9.46 1.91
C GLU A 58 9.59 -10.05 2.55
N ASP A 59 9.64 -10.47 3.82
CA ASP A 59 8.48 -11.04 4.51
C ASP A 59 7.29 -10.08 4.58
N PHE A 60 7.56 -8.78 4.76
CA PHE A 60 6.52 -7.76 4.83
C PHE A 60 5.92 -7.49 3.44
N LEU A 61 6.77 -7.38 2.43
CA LEU A 61 6.36 -7.15 1.05
C LEU A 61 5.55 -8.32 0.50
N GLU A 62 5.96 -9.56 0.77
CA GLU A 62 5.21 -10.76 0.35
C GLU A 62 3.86 -10.86 1.05
N ARG A 63 3.77 -10.51 2.34
CA ARG A 63 2.47 -10.42 3.03
C ARG A 63 1.54 -9.39 2.40
N ALA A 64 2.06 -8.24 1.97
CA ALA A 64 1.26 -7.23 1.27
C ALA A 64 0.82 -7.73 -0.12
N ARG A 65 1.70 -8.43 -0.84
CA ARG A 65 1.42 -9.04 -2.16
C ARG A 65 0.34 -10.11 -2.11
N ALA A 66 0.27 -10.87 -1.02
CA ALA A 66 -0.72 -11.91 -0.79
C ALA A 66 -2.06 -11.38 -0.21
N ALA A 67 -2.24 -10.07 -0.04
CA ALA A 67 -3.43 -9.51 0.62
C ALA A 67 -4.75 -9.69 -0.16
N VAL A 68 -4.67 -10.06 -1.45
CA VAL A 68 -5.82 -10.31 -2.34
C VAL A 68 -6.02 -11.78 -2.67
N ASP A 69 -5.16 -12.67 -2.16
CA ASP A 69 -5.29 -14.13 -2.29
C ASP A 69 -6.37 -14.66 -1.33
#